data_AF-A0A934GDH9-F1
#
_entry.id   AF-A0A934GDH9-F1
#
_cell.length_a   1.000
_cell.length_b   1.000
_cell.length_c   1.000
_cell.angle_alpha   90.00
_cell.angle_beta   90.00
_cell.angle_gamma   90.00
#
_symmetry.space_group_name_H-M   'P 1'
#
loop_
_entity.id
_entity.type
_entity.pdbx_description
1 polymer ?
#
loop_
_entity_poly.entity_id
_entity_poly.type
_entity_poly.pdbx_seq_one_letter_code
_entity_poly.pdbx_strand_id
1 'polypeptide(L)' 'MNTFDKHLIRLLVVSLCYFELPISPAHAELVSTYSIAAASHAESARQKLKHYLEREDVRAGLEKNGVNPAAAKARV' A
#
# COMPACT_ATOMS: atom_id res chain seq x y z
N MET A 1 -18.06 -43.17 -11.32
CA MET A 1 -18.34 -41.74 -11.56
C MET A 1 -19.78 -41.61 -12.01
N ASN A 2 -20.65 -41.12 -11.15
CA ASN A 2 -22.09 -41.06 -11.41
C ASN A 2 -22.37 -40.03 -12.51
N THR A 3 -23.48 -40.19 -13.23
CA THR A 3 -23.88 -39.23 -14.28
C THR A 3 -24.03 -37.81 -13.73
N PHE A 4 -24.49 -37.70 -12.48
CA PHE A 4 -24.57 -36.44 -11.74
C PHE A 4 -23.23 -35.72 -11.62
N ASP A 5 -22.15 -36.44 -11.26
CA ASP A 5 -20.81 -35.87 -11.12
C ASP A 5 -20.31 -35.28 -12.46
N LYS A 6 -20.64 -35.96 -13.58
CA LYS A 6 -20.26 -35.48 -14.92
C LYS A 6 -20.97 -34.17 -15.28
N HIS A 7 -22.23 -34.00 -14.89
CA HIS A 7 -22.96 -32.76 -15.12
C HIS A 7 -22.45 -31.63 -14.22
N LEU A 8 -22.11 -31.93 -12.97
CA LEU A 8 -21.57 -30.96 -12.01
C LEU A 8 -20.19 -30.45 -12.45
N ILE A 9 -19.31 -31.34 -12.91
CA ILE A 9 -18.01 -30.97 -13.47
C ILE A 9 -18.18 -30.10 -14.72
N ARG A 10 -19.09 -30.45 -15.64
CA ARG A 10 -19.35 -29.64 -16.84
C ARG A 10 -19.88 -28.26 -16.50
N LEU A 11 -20.79 -28.18 -15.53
CA LEU A 11 -21.33 -26.91 -15.05
C LEU A 11 -20.23 -26.03 -14.45
N LEU A 12 -19.34 -26.62 -13.64
CA LEU A 12 -18.23 -25.91 -13.00
C LEU A 12 -17.19 -25.41 -14.01
N VAL A 13 -16.87 -26.21 -15.03
CA VAL A 13 -15.96 -25.78 -16.11
C VAL A 13 -16.59 -24.64 -16.93
N VAL A 14 -17.87 -24.75 -17.30
CA VAL A 14 -18.55 -23.70 -18.04
C VAL A 14 -18.65 -22.42 -17.21
N SER A 15 -18.96 -22.52 -15.91
CA SER A 15 -19.01 -21.34 -15.05
C SER A 15 -17.62 -20.70 -14.93
N LEU A 16 -16.56 -21.48 -14.73
CA LEU A 16 -15.21 -20.93 -14.63
C LEU A 16 -14.81 -20.21 -15.93
N CYS A 17 -15.06 -20.80 -17.10
CA CYS A 17 -14.77 -20.16 -18.38
C CYS A 17 -15.61 -18.90 -18.65
N TYR A 18 -16.85 -18.84 -18.13
CA TYR A 18 -17.71 -17.65 -18.26
C TYR A 18 -17.35 -16.55 -17.23
N PHE A 19 -16.89 -16.93 -16.04
CA PHE A 19 -16.47 -16.03 -14.97
C PHE A 19 -15.01 -15.55 -15.13
N GLU A 20 -14.19 -16.24 -15.92
CA GLU A 20 -12.94 -15.71 -16.48
C GLU A 20 -13.21 -14.70 -17.62
N LEU A 21 -14.19 -13.80 -17.40
CA LEU A 21 -14.04 -12.42 -17.82
C LEU A 21 -12.66 -11.94 -17.38
N PRO A 22 -11.98 -11.07 -18.15
CA PRO A 22 -10.67 -10.57 -17.78
C PRO A 22 -10.80 -9.90 -16.42
N ILE A 23 -10.47 -10.63 -15.36
CA ILE A 23 -10.18 -10.07 -14.06
C ILE A 23 -8.90 -9.31 -14.38
N SER A 24 -9.07 -8.03 -14.73
CA SER A 24 -7.99 -7.07 -14.85
C SER A 24 -7.05 -7.41 -13.70
N PRO A 25 -5.79 -7.80 -13.98
CA PRO A 25 -4.90 -8.36 -12.98
C PRO A 25 -5.07 -7.45 -11.78
N ALA A 26 -5.66 -7.99 -10.69
CA ALA A 26 -5.98 -7.19 -9.53
C ALA A 26 -4.69 -6.42 -9.28
N HIS A 27 -4.75 -5.10 -9.45
CA HIS A 27 -3.57 -4.26 -9.45
C HIS A 27 -3.03 -4.28 -8.02
N ALA A 28 -2.41 -5.39 -7.63
CA ALA A 28 -1.14 -5.36 -6.94
C ALA A 28 -0.22 -4.67 -7.95
N GLU A 29 -0.40 -3.36 -8.06
CA GLU A 29 0.62 -2.44 -8.48
C GLU A 29 1.77 -2.83 -7.57
N LEU A 30 2.67 -3.69 -8.07
CA LEU A 30 3.96 -3.89 -7.47
C LEU A 30 4.60 -2.52 -7.62
N VAL A 31 4.35 -1.66 -6.63
CA VAL A 31 4.91 -0.33 -6.56
C VAL A 31 6.40 -0.58 -6.63
N SER A 32 6.97 -0.31 -7.81
CA SER A 32 8.36 -0.63 -8.07
C SER A 32 9.15 0.06 -6.97
N THR A 33 9.97 -0.69 -6.24
CA THR A 33 10.84 -0.11 -5.20
C THR A 33 11.63 1.08 -5.78
N TYR A 34 11.89 1.06 -7.09
CA TYR A 34 12.47 2.15 -7.85
C TYR A 34 11.60 3.42 -7.90
N SER A 35 10.28 3.33 -8.07
CA SER A 35 9.40 4.50 -8.06
C SER A 35 9.32 5.13 -6.66
N ILE A 36 9.33 4.31 -5.60
CA ILE A 36 9.41 4.79 -4.21
C ILE A 36 10.76 5.48 -3.97
N ALA A 37 11.86 4.87 -4.41
CA ALA A 37 13.19 5.46 -4.28
C ALA A 37 13.28 6.79 -5.05
N ALA A 38 12.79 6.85 -6.29
CA ALA A 38 12.79 8.06 -7.10
C ALA A 38 11.91 9.17 -6.50
N ALA A 39 10.71 8.84 -6.02
CA ALA A 39 9.85 9.79 -5.31
C ALA A 39 10.50 10.30 -4.01
N SER A 40 11.19 9.42 -3.28
CA SER A 40 11.92 9.78 -2.05
C SER A 40 13.14 10.65 -2.30
N HIS A 41 13.72 10.61 -3.50
CA HIS A 41 14.81 11.48 -3.93
C HIS A 41 14.32 12.83 -4.47
N ALA A 42 13.11 12.86 -5.06
CA ALA A 42 12.49 14.08 -5.55
C ALA A 42 11.98 14.98 -4.41
N GLU A 43 11.63 14.39 -3.26
CA GLU A 43 11.20 15.16 -2.09
C GLU A 43 12.40 15.76 -1.34
N SER A 44 12.38 17.08 -1.13
CA SER A 44 13.44 17.76 -0.39
C SER A 44 13.53 17.22 1.04
N ALA A 45 14.76 17.07 1.57
CA ALA A 45 14.98 16.58 2.93
C ALA A 45 14.17 17.36 3.99
N ARG A 46 13.93 18.65 3.74
CA ARG A 46 13.14 19.55 4.59
C ARG A 46 11.65 19.18 4.60
N GLN A 47 11.11 18.83 3.44
CA GLN A 47 9.72 18.42 3.28
C GLN A 47 9.47 17.04 3.91
N LYS A 48 10.43 16.11 3.76
CA LYS A 48 10.41 14.82 4.44
C LYS A 48 10.43 14.94 5.97
N LEU A 49 11.25 15.85 6.50
CA LEU A 49 11.28 16.16 7.94
C LEU A 49 9.95 16.73 8.43
N LYS A 50 9.34 17.65 7.67
CA LYS A 50 8.03 18.21 8.00
C LYS A 50 6.95 17.12 8.09
N HIS A 51 6.97 16.15 7.18
CA HIS A 51 6.05 15.01 7.20
C HIS A 51 6.27 14.12 8.44
N TYR A 52 7.52 13.82 8.80
CA TYR A 52 7.80 13.02 10.00
C TYR A 52 7.38 13.72 11.29
N LEU A 53 7.52 15.05 11.39
CA LEU A 53 7.09 15.83 12.55
C LEU A 53 5.57 15.89 12.74
N GLU A 54 4.78 15.48 11.74
CA GLU A 54 3.32 15.36 11.85
C GLU A 54 2.86 14.03 12.45
N ARG A 55 3.73 13.03 12.52
CA ARG A 55 3.38 11.73 13.08
C ARG A 55 3.38 11.76 14.60
N GLU A 56 2.37 11.14 15.19
CA GLU A 56 2.16 11.15 16.64
C GLU A 56 3.27 10.41 17.41
N ASP A 57 3.82 9.33 16.85
CA ASP A 57 4.92 8.58 17.45
C ASP A 57 6.22 9.40 17.52
N VAL A 58 6.49 10.18 16.47
CA VAL A 58 7.64 11.10 16.42
C VAL A 58 7.46 12.23 17.44
N ARG A 59 6.24 12.79 17.55
CA ARG A 59 5.94 13.84 18.54
C ARG A 59 6.11 13.34 19.97
N ALA A 60 5.56 12.17 20.29
CA ALA A 60 5.72 11.55 21.60
C ALA A 60 7.20 11.25 21.91
N GLY A 61 7.96 10.80 20.90
CA GLY A 61 9.40 10.62 21.00
C GLY A 61 10.16 11.93 21.28
N LEU A 62 9.80 13.02 20.61
CA LEU A 62 10.41 14.33 20.83
C LEU A 62 10.12 14.87 22.23
N GLU A 63 8.87 14.78 22.68
CA GLU A 63 8.46 15.21 24.03
C GLU A 63 9.17 14.41 25.11
N LYS A 64 9.32 13.09 24.92
CA LYS A 64 10.09 12.22 25.82
C LYS A 64 11.56 12.64 25.94
N ASN A 65 12.12 13.25 24.89
CA ASN A 65 13.48 13.79 24.88
C ASN A 65 13.54 15.27 25.28
N GLY A 66 12.43 15.85 25.76
CA GLY A 66 12.36 17.26 26.20
C GLY A 66 12.30 18.27 25.05
N VAL A 67 12.05 17.83 23.82
CA VAL A 67 11.94 18.70 22.65
C VAL A 67 10.47 18.99 22.37
N ASN A 68 10.10 20.27 22.34
CA ASN A 68 8.75 20.68 21.94
C ASN A 68 8.55 20.43 20.43
N PRO A 69 7.61 19.56 20.02
CA PRO A 69 7.39 19.23 18.60
C PRO A 69 6.93 20.42 17.75
N ALA A 70 6.16 21.35 18.32
CA ALA A 70 5.71 22.55 17.61
C ALA A 70 6.88 23.50 17.33
N ALA A 71 7.81 23.64 18.28
CA ALA A 71 9.03 24.42 18.09
C ALA A 71 9.99 23.76 17.08
N ALA A 72 10.06 22.43 17.08
CA ALA A 72 10.83 21.68 16.08
C ALA A 72 10.26 21.86 14.67
N LYS A 73 8.93 21.80 14.52
CA LYS A 73 8.23 22.02 13.23
C LYS A 73 8.42 23.45 12.71
N ALA A 74 8.48 24.45 13.57
CA ALA A 74 8.69 25.85 13.15
C ALA A 74 10.11 26.12 12.58
N ARG A 75 11.09 25.26 12.86
CA ARG A 75 12.49 25.41 12.42
C ARG A 75 12.80 24.73 11.10
N VAL A 76 11.92 23.83 10.67
CA VAL A 76 11.97 23.08 9.41
C VAL A 76 11.02 23.75 8.44
#